data_AF-A0A3B7A2P1-F1
#
_entry.id   AF-A0A3B7A2P1-F1
#
_cell.length_a   1.000
_cell.length_b   1.000
_cell.length_c   1.000
_cell.angle_alpha   90.00
_cell.angle_beta   90.00
_cell.angle_gamma   90.00
#
_symmetry.space_group_name_H-M   'P 1'
#
loop_
_entity.id
_entity.type
_entity.pdbx_description
1 polymer ?
#
loop_
_entity_poly.entity_id
_entity_poly.type
_entity_poly.pdbx_seq_one_letter_code
_entity_poly.pdbx_strand_id
1 'polypeptide(L)'
;MPLFARLTALCQVLEQHATLPVSVSRPAEAPGLYIWPWRIEEDTRVRSTPLPRAADSDPLTSAPAPAIHFLVLSSTNLDSETIAALESARRALLETPVFAVGNGRVSVMPATLSTSELTDLFTAAAIPLRLCLAYTLRSTA
;
A
#
# COMPACT_ATOMS: atom_id res chain seq x y z
N MET A 1 12.35 -0.61 9.94
CA MET A 1 11.06 -1.28 10.26
C MET A 1 10.78 -2.38 9.26
N PRO A 2 10.26 -3.55 9.68
CA PRO A 2 9.95 -4.65 8.77
C PRO A 2 8.75 -4.30 7.86
N LEU A 3 8.86 -4.65 6.57
CA LEU A 3 7.84 -4.39 5.55
C LEU A 3 6.46 -4.91 5.96
N PHE A 4 6.42 -6.14 6.49
CA PHE A 4 5.19 -6.79 6.91
C PHE A 4 4.41 -5.96 7.94
N ALA A 5 5.10 -5.40 8.96
CA ALA A 5 4.42 -4.59 9.98
C ALA A 5 3.73 -3.33 9.43
N ARG A 6 4.26 -2.75 8.35
CA ARG A 6 3.63 -1.60 7.68
C ARG A 6 2.34 -1.99 6.99
N LEU A 7 2.34 -3.13 6.30
CA LEU A 7 1.14 -3.67 5.65
C LEU A 7 0.11 -4.17 6.67
N THR A 8 0.55 -4.75 7.79
CA THR A 8 -0.34 -5.12 8.90
C THR A 8 -1.02 -3.90 9.50
N ALA A 9 -0.29 -2.80 9.73
CA ALA A 9 -0.90 -1.57 10.23
C ALA A 9 -1.90 -0.96 9.23
N LEU A 10 -1.60 -1.05 7.92
CA LEU A 10 -2.55 -0.65 6.88
C LEU A 10 -3.83 -1.49 6.92
N CYS A 11 -3.73 -2.82 7.09
CA CYS A 11 -4.88 -3.68 7.31
C CYS A 11 -5.71 -3.23 8.50
N GLN A 12 -5.08 -2.96 9.64
CA GLN A 12 -5.78 -2.52 10.86
C GLN A 12 -6.52 -1.19 10.66
N VAL A 13 -5.94 -0.25 9.92
CA VAL A 13 -6.62 1.01 9.58
C VAL A 13 -7.83 0.73 8.69
N LEU A 14 -7.68 -0.12 7.67
CA LEU A 14 -8.80 -0.43 6.78
C LEU A 14 -9.90 -1.25 7.47
N GLU A 15 -9.55 -2.18 8.37
CA GLU A 15 -10.51 -2.98 9.14
C GLU A 15 -11.41 -2.14 10.05
N GLN A 16 -10.97 -0.97 10.50
CA GLN A 16 -11.81 -0.07 11.29
C GLN A 16 -12.96 0.53 10.49
N HIS A 17 -12.85 0.58 9.17
CA HIS A 17 -13.81 1.21 8.27
C HIS A 17 -14.46 0.25 7.28
N ALA A 18 -13.86 -0.91 7.05
CA ALA A 18 -14.37 -1.92 6.13
C ALA A 18 -15.41 -2.80 6.82
N THR A 19 -16.50 -3.09 6.12
CA THR A 19 -17.49 -4.09 6.53
C THR A 19 -17.05 -5.52 6.17
N LEU A 20 -16.12 -5.64 5.21
CA LEU A 20 -15.59 -6.90 4.71
C LEU A 20 -14.20 -7.19 5.31
N PRO A 21 -13.81 -8.48 5.41
CA PRO A 21 -12.49 -8.85 5.91
C PRO A 21 -11.39 -8.28 4.99
N VAL A 22 -10.35 -7.72 5.59
CA VAL A 22 -9.19 -7.16 4.90
C VAL A 22 -8.01 -8.10 5.08
N SER A 23 -7.30 -8.45 4.01
CA SER A 23 -6.12 -9.31 4.10
C SER A 23 -4.99 -8.86 3.19
N VAL A 24 -3.74 -9.05 3.62
CA VAL A 24 -2.56 -8.89 2.75
C VAL A 24 -2.32 -10.19 2.02
N SER A 25 -2.85 -10.33 0.81
CA SER A 25 -2.66 -11.53 0.01
C SER A 25 -2.93 -11.28 -1.47
N ARG A 26 -2.61 -12.29 -2.30
CA ARG A 26 -3.08 -12.34 -3.68
C ARG A 26 -4.61 -12.44 -3.65
N PRO A 27 -5.34 -11.65 -4.47
CA PRO A 27 -6.80 -11.70 -4.48
C PRO A 27 -7.31 -13.12 -4.78
N ALA A 28 -8.21 -13.60 -3.92
CA ALA A 28 -8.88 -14.89 -4.07
C ALA A 28 -10.35 -14.70 -4.48
N GLU A 29 -11.09 -15.81 -4.66
CA GLU A 29 -12.53 -15.77 -4.94
C GLU A 29 -13.38 -15.54 -3.67
N ALA A 30 -12.78 -15.63 -2.47
CA ALA A 30 -13.52 -15.38 -1.24
C ALA A 30 -13.96 -13.91 -1.13
N PRO A 31 -15.10 -13.62 -0.48
CA PRO A 31 -15.54 -12.25 -0.24
C PRO A 31 -14.58 -11.54 0.72
N GLY A 32 -14.11 -10.36 0.33
CA GLY A 32 -13.13 -9.60 1.10
C GLY A 32 -12.45 -8.48 0.32
N LEU A 33 -11.71 -7.66 1.04
CA LEU A 33 -10.76 -6.70 0.50
C LEU A 33 -9.34 -7.28 0.59
N TYR A 34 -8.62 -7.22 -0.53
CA TYR A 34 -7.27 -7.77 -0.65
C TYR A 34 -6.28 -6.64 -0.87
N ILE A 35 -5.29 -6.52 0.01
CA ILE A 35 -4.14 -5.63 -0.15
C ILE A 35 -3.05 -6.43 -0.86
N TRP A 36 -2.88 -6.18 -2.15
CA TRP A 36 -1.90 -6.88 -2.98
C TRP A 36 -0.70 -5.97 -3.31
N PRO A 37 0.45 -6.14 -2.62
CA PRO A 37 1.68 -5.44 -2.98
C PRO A 37 2.27 -6.04 -4.26
N TRP A 38 2.50 -5.22 -5.27
CA TRP A 38 2.97 -5.67 -6.59
C TRP A 38 4.35 -5.14 -6.97
N ARG A 39 4.83 -4.07 -6.33
CA ARG A 39 6.17 -3.51 -6.55
C ARG A 39 6.73 -2.92 -5.27
N ILE A 40 8.02 -3.14 -5.05
CA ILE A 40 8.80 -2.49 -4.01
C ILE A 40 9.87 -1.67 -4.73
N GLU A 41 10.02 -0.41 -4.36
CA GLU A 41 10.92 0.52 -5.00
C GLU A 41 11.74 1.27 -3.94
N GLU A 42 13.03 1.48 -4.21
CA GLU A 42 13.85 2.32 -3.34
C GLU A 42 13.39 3.78 -3.42
N ASP A 43 13.23 4.46 -2.28
CA ASP A 43 12.87 5.87 -2.28
C ASP A 43 14.11 6.73 -2.59
N THR A 44 14.37 6.93 -3.89
CA THR A 44 15.53 7.69 -4.39
C THR A 44 15.47 9.18 -4.05
N ARG A 45 14.30 9.70 -3.60
CA ARG A 45 14.13 11.13 -3.28
C ARG A 45 14.93 11.59 -2.06
N VAL A 46 15.27 10.67 -1.15
CA VAL A 46 16.05 10.97 0.06
C VAL A 46 17.55 11.16 -0.23
N ARG A 47 18.04 10.84 -1.44
CA ARG A 47 19.46 11.03 -1.81
C ARG A 47 19.87 12.50 -2.00
N SER A 48 18.94 13.46 -1.93
CA SER A 48 19.18 14.82 -2.42
C SER A 48 19.58 15.86 -1.36
N THR A 49 19.72 15.50 -0.08
CA THR A 49 20.10 16.44 0.99
C THR A 49 21.45 16.07 1.59
N PRO A 50 22.56 16.72 1.18
CA PRO A 50 23.82 16.62 1.91
C PRO A 50 23.67 17.41 3.23
N LEU A 51 23.30 16.74 4.31
CA LEU A 51 23.42 17.28 5.66
C LEU A 51 24.91 17.48 6.02
N PRO A 52 25.27 18.48 6.84
CA PRO A 52 26.65 18.64 7.31
C PRO A 52 27.03 17.40 8.13
N ARG A 53 28.07 16.69 7.69
CA ARG A 53 28.53 15.43 8.30
C ARG A 53 29.13 15.70 9.68
N ALA A 54 28.54 15.12 10.73
CA ALA A 54 29.25 14.91 11.99
C ALA A 54 30.22 13.73 11.81
N ALA A 55 31.44 13.83 12.34
CA ALA A 55 32.56 12.93 12.06
C ALA A 55 32.37 11.46 12.48
N ASP A 56 31.27 11.12 13.18
CA ASP A 56 30.97 9.77 13.70
C ASP A 56 29.82 9.05 12.96
N SER A 57 29.35 9.59 11.83
CA SER A 57 28.21 9.00 11.10
C SER A 57 28.69 7.93 10.11
N ASP A 58 28.56 6.66 10.48
CA ASP A 58 28.84 5.51 9.60
C ASP A 58 28.00 5.62 8.30
N PRO A 59 28.60 5.69 7.10
CA PRO A 59 27.89 5.97 5.85
C PRO A 59 26.94 4.85 5.39
N LEU A 60 26.90 3.71 6.08
CA LEU A 60 26.13 2.53 5.71
C LEU A 60 24.74 2.42 6.40
N THR A 61 24.42 3.27 7.37
CA THR A 61 23.26 3.05 8.26
C THR A 61 21.97 3.79 7.89
N SER A 62 21.96 4.65 6.87
CA SER A 62 20.76 5.41 6.47
C SER A 62 20.33 5.11 5.04
N ALA A 63 19.99 3.85 4.77
CA ALA A 63 19.25 3.53 3.55
C ALA A 63 17.80 4.01 3.73
N PRO A 64 17.26 4.83 2.81
CA PRO A 64 15.87 5.26 2.90
C PRO A 64 14.93 4.07 2.84
N ALA A 65 13.85 4.13 3.61
CA ALA A 65 12.85 3.08 3.61
C ALA A 65 12.22 2.95 2.21
N PRO A 66 12.07 1.72 1.66
CA PRO A 66 11.50 1.54 0.35
C PRO A 66 10.02 1.93 0.32
N ALA A 67 9.58 2.45 -0.82
CA ALA A 67 8.19 2.67 -1.18
C ALA A 67 7.56 1.34 -1.65
N ILE A 68 6.33 1.08 -1.22
CA ILE A 68 5.59 -0.13 -1.55
C ILE A 68 4.38 0.28 -2.36
N HIS A 69 4.31 -0.19 -3.60
CA HIS A 69 3.14 -0.01 -4.46
C HIS A 69 2.21 -1.20 -4.26
N PHE A 70 0.95 -0.90 -3.97
CA PHE A 70 -0.06 -1.92 -3.70
C PHE A 70 -1.39 -1.56 -4.33
N LEU A 71 -2.19 -2.60 -4.57
CA LEU A 71 -3.58 -2.49 -4.99
C LEU A 71 -4.49 -2.91 -3.83
N VAL A 72 -5.56 -2.15 -3.60
CA VAL A 72 -6.72 -2.61 -2.82
C VAL A 72 -7.73 -3.18 -3.79
N LEU A 73 -7.98 -4.47 -3.69
CA LEU A 73 -8.80 -5.24 -4.62
C LEU A 73 -10.03 -5.76 -3.93
N SER A 74 -11.12 -5.79 -4.66
CA SER A 74 -12.33 -6.46 -4.22
C SER A 74 -12.39 -7.92 -4.68
N SER A 75 -13.41 -8.64 -4.21
CA SER A 75 -13.81 -9.91 -4.81
C SER A 75 -14.25 -9.71 -6.28
N THR A 76 -14.40 -10.80 -7.02
CA THR A 76 -14.91 -10.82 -8.41
C THR A 76 -16.35 -10.32 -8.52
N ASN A 77 -17.13 -10.44 -7.45
CA ASN A 77 -18.53 -10.08 -7.45
C ASN A 77 -18.67 -8.55 -7.28
N LEU A 78 -19.24 -7.90 -8.28
CA LEU A 78 -19.53 -6.45 -8.24
C LEU A 78 -20.92 -6.19 -7.65
N ASP A 79 -21.15 -6.70 -6.44
CA ASP A 79 -22.35 -6.37 -5.68
C ASP A 79 -22.21 -5.03 -4.94
N SER A 80 -23.34 -4.50 -4.45
CA SER A 80 -23.38 -3.21 -3.77
C SER A 80 -22.53 -3.18 -2.50
N GLU A 81 -22.43 -4.30 -1.79
CA GLU A 81 -21.62 -4.45 -0.59
C GLU A 81 -20.12 -4.34 -0.89
N THR A 82 -19.68 -5.01 -1.96
CA THR A 82 -18.28 -5.01 -2.39
C THR A 82 -17.85 -3.62 -2.88
N ILE A 83 -18.71 -2.93 -3.63
CA ILE A 83 -18.46 -1.55 -4.06
C ILE A 83 -18.43 -0.60 -2.85
N ALA A 84 -19.38 -0.74 -1.92
CA ALA A 84 -19.42 0.06 -0.71
C ALA A 84 -18.18 -0.15 0.17
N ALA A 85 -17.69 -1.39 0.29
CA ALA A 85 -16.46 -1.70 1.02
C ALA A 85 -15.23 -1.05 0.37
N LEU A 86 -15.11 -1.09 -0.96
CA LEU A 86 -14.00 -0.44 -1.66
C LEU A 86 -14.05 1.09 -1.52
N GLU A 87 -15.23 1.70 -1.62
CA GLU A 87 -15.42 3.13 -1.39
C GLU A 87 -15.15 3.52 0.08
N SER A 88 -15.51 2.67 1.05
CA SER A 88 -15.17 2.88 2.46
C SER A 88 -13.65 2.84 2.67
N ALA A 89 -12.96 1.86 2.07
CA ALA A 89 -11.51 1.77 2.11
C ALA A 89 -10.84 3.00 1.48
N ARG A 90 -11.37 3.48 0.35
CA ARG A 90 -10.91 4.73 -0.28
C ARG A 90 -11.04 5.92 0.67
N ARG A 91 -12.19 6.08 1.31
CA ARG A 91 -12.42 7.19 2.27
C ARG A 91 -11.50 7.09 3.48
N ALA A 92 -11.36 5.90 4.07
CA ALA A 92 -10.47 5.68 5.20
C ALA A 92 -9.02 6.11 4.89
N LEU A 93 -8.51 5.78 3.70
CA LEU A 93 -7.17 6.18 3.27
C LEU A 93 -7.03 7.67 2.96
N LEU A 94 -8.13 8.35 2.58
CA LEU A 94 -8.14 9.79 2.38
C LEU A 94 -8.25 10.57 3.69
N GLU A 95 -8.99 10.04 4.66
CA GLU A 95 -9.18 10.63 5.99
C GLU A 95 -7.95 10.42 6.88
N THR A 96 -7.31 9.24 6.78
CA THR A 96 -6.12 8.87 7.55
C THR A 96 -4.94 8.53 6.63
N PRO A 97 -4.41 9.50 5.86
CA PRO A 97 -3.33 9.25 4.91
C PRO A 97 -1.98 9.03 5.60
N VAL A 98 -1.86 9.33 6.90
CA VAL A 98 -0.65 9.13 7.70
C VAL A 98 -1.01 8.49 9.03
N PHE A 99 -0.39 7.36 9.33
CA PHE A 99 -0.60 6.63 10.59
C PHE A 99 0.72 6.18 11.21
N ALA A 100 0.69 5.93 12.52
CA ALA A 100 1.85 5.50 13.29
C ALA A 100 2.03 3.97 13.19
N VAL A 101 3.27 3.52 13.03
CA VAL A 101 3.61 2.09 13.09
C VAL A 101 4.90 1.97 13.90
N GLY A 102 4.82 1.37 15.10
CA GLY A 102 5.95 1.34 16.03
C GLY A 102 6.50 2.74 16.32
N ASN A 103 7.80 2.95 16.07
CA ASN A 103 8.47 4.25 16.28
C ASN A 103 8.48 5.14 15.04
N GLY A 104 7.86 4.73 13.93
CA GLY A 104 7.85 5.44 12.66
C GLY A 104 6.46 5.89 12.24
N ARG A 105 6.41 6.73 11.20
CA ARG A 105 5.15 7.09 10.53
C ARG A 105 5.15 6.54 9.11
N VAL A 106 3.96 6.15 8.68
CA VAL A 106 3.70 5.63 7.35
C VAL A 106 2.71 6.57 6.67
N SER A 107 3.00 6.94 5.44
CA SER A 107 2.13 7.74 4.58
C SER A 107 1.64 6.89 3.41
N VAL A 108 0.35 6.99 3.12
CA VAL A 108 -0.31 6.38 1.97
C VAL A 108 -0.77 7.47 1.02
N MET A 109 -0.46 7.30 -0.26
CA MET A 109 -0.79 8.25 -1.32
C MET A 109 -1.43 7.52 -2.50
N PRO A 110 -2.46 8.09 -3.15
CA PRO A 110 -2.99 7.53 -4.39
C PRO A 110 -1.88 7.38 -5.43
N ALA A 111 -1.89 6.26 -6.13
CA ALA A 111 -1.01 5.99 -7.25
C ALA A 111 -1.82 5.99 -8.55
N THR A 112 -1.17 6.40 -9.64
CA THR A 112 -1.73 6.33 -10.98
C THR A 112 -1.16 5.11 -11.68
N LEU A 113 -2.03 4.26 -12.19
CA LEU A 113 -1.68 3.19 -13.13
C LEU A 113 -2.50 3.40 -14.39
N SER A 114 -1.83 3.37 -15.54
CA SER A 114 -2.49 3.37 -16.83
C SER A 114 -3.26 2.06 -17.05
N THR A 115 -4.25 2.10 -17.95
CA THR A 115 -5.02 0.91 -18.30
C THR A 115 -4.11 -0.21 -18.83
N SER A 116 -3.09 0.11 -19.62
CA SER A 116 -2.11 -0.87 -20.11
C SER A 116 -1.33 -1.51 -18.97
N GLU A 117 -0.84 -0.72 -18.00
CA GLU A 117 -0.10 -1.26 -16.85
C GLU A 117 -0.99 -2.17 -15.99
N LEU A 118 -2.26 -1.80 -15.80
CA LEU A 118 -3.21 -2.66 -15.10
C LEU A 118 -3.42 -3.97 -15.87
N THR A 119 -3.69 -3.91 -17.17
CA THR A 119 -3.86 -5.12 -17.99
C THR A 119 -2.63 -6.01 -17.90
N ASP A 120 -1.43 -5.47 -18.12
CA ASP A 120 -0.18 -6.21 -18.05
C ASP A 120 0.03 -6.85 -16.66
N LEU A 121 -0.27 -6.11 -15.59
CA LEU A 121 -0.12 -6.61 -14.22
C LEU A 121 -1.07 -7.78 -13.92
N PHE A 122 -2.36 -7.66 -14.26
CA PHE A 122 -3.34 -8.72 -14.04
C PHE A 122 -3.06 -9.94 -14.93
N THR A 123 -2.66 -9.72 -16.18
CA THR A 123 -2.25 -10.79 -17.09
C THR A 123 -1.00 -11.52 -16.60
N ALA A 124 0.06 -10.79 -16.23
CA ALA A 124 1.30 -11.38 -15.72
C ALA A 124 1.08 -12.16 -14.43
N ALA A 125 0.17 -11.71 -13.57
CA ALA A 125 -0.19 -12.41 -12.36
C ALA A 125 -1.15 -13.58 -12.58
N ALA A 126 -1.72 -13.75 -13.78
CA ALA A 126 -2.79 -14.71 -14.07
C ALA A 126 -3.99 -14.56 -13.10
N ILE A 127 -4.48 -13.33 -12.95
CA ILE A 127 -5.63 -13.00 -12.10
C ILE A 127 -6.68 -12.30 -12.98
N PRO A 128 -7.99 -12.58 -12.82
CA PRO A 128 -9.03 -11.84 -13.52
C PRO A 128 -8.94 -10.34 -13.21
N LEU A 129 -9.21 -9.49 -14.22
CA LEU A 129 -9.31 -8.05 -14.03
C LEU A 129 -10.47 -7.74 -13.07
N ARG A 130 -10.22 -6.89 -12.07
CA ARG A 130 -11.19 -6.53 -11.02
C ARG A 130 -11.11 -5.05 -10.70
N LEU A 131 -12.15 -4.54 -10.02
CA LEU A 131 -12.14 -3.19 -9.49
C LEU A 131 -11.02 -3.05 -8.45
N CYS A 132 -10.18 -2.03 -8.60
CA CYS A 132 -9.02 -1.84 -7.74
C CYS A 132 -8.75 -0.36 -7.44
N LEU A 133 -8.16 -0.08 -6.28
CA LEU A 133 -7.58 1.21 -5.95
C LEU A 133 -6.06 1.07 -5.89
N ALA A 134 -5.34 1.96 -6.56
CA ALA A 134 -3.89 1.96 -6.57
C ALA A 134 -3.32 2.97 -5.56
N TYR A 135 -2.38 2.53 -4.74
CA TYR A 135 -1.75 3.35 -3.72
C TYR A 135 -0.26 3.03 -3.58
N THR A 136 0.47 4.00 -3.03
CA THR A 136 1.86 3.85 -2.61
C THR A 136 1.96 4.10 -1.12
N LEU A 137 2.61 3.17 -0.41
CA LEU A 137 2.93 3.27 1.01
C LEU A 137 4.40 3.66 1.17
N ARG A 138 4.67 4.73 1.92
CA ARG A 138 6.01 5.24 2.23
C ARG A 138 6.21 5.31 3.73
N SER A 139 7.42 5.08 4.19
CA SER A 139 7.77 5.24 5.61
C SER A 139 8.62 6.48 5.76
N THR A 140 8.20 7.39 6.61
CA THR A 140 9.05 8.47 7.12
C THR A 140 9.70 7.92 8.38
N ALA A 141 10.88 7.34 8.23
CA ALA A 141 11.77 6.98 9.33
C ALA A 141 12.83 8.08 9.45
#